data_AF-A0A847NSV6-F1
#
_entry.id   AF-A0A847NSV6-F1
#
_cell.length_a   1.000
_cell.length_b   1.000
_cell.length_c   1.000
_cell.angle_alpha   90.00
_cell.angle_beta   90.00
_cell.angle_gamma   90.00
#
_symmetry.space_group_name_H-M   'P 1'
#
loop_
_entity.id
_entity.type
_entity.pdbx_description
1 polymer ?
#
loop_
_entity_poly.entity_id
_entity_poly.type
_entity_poly.pdbx_seq_one_letter_code
_entity_poly.pdbx_strand_id
1 'polypeptide(L)'
;MKQNIIMIIILVALFFFGLLIYDFSDNLDNSVINHEWYALDNEQMTVLSFEDNKFAYYLKENNEKITDYQNCSDFKYNRSINVIKLKCDVKVNKLYVSEINEDELILTIEGKEKIFYASEQLVAEAEFRKENNLTKKEFADLMNIDLSIFTMSNVSEITKLYKNKETKLIAFVSENNTIQNALNLKALDNFANNSTKPLLVINYQKIEKSELSNLVKYNNKLPKKVENFKEDKISLYLVGNKKFELFKDIEVNNYNDLNSYNEIAKNI
;
A
#
# COMPACT_ATOMS: atom_id res chain seq x y z
N MET A 1 -21.01 -22.39 61.57
CA MET A 1 -21.76 -23.08 60.50
C MET A 1 -22.23 -22.13 59.39
N LYS A 2 -22.99 -21.05 59.67
CA LYS A 2 -23.47 -20.11 58.63
C LYS A 2 -22.35 -19.44 57.80
N GLN A 3 -21.23 -19.03 58.43
CA GLN A 3 -20.07 -18.47 57.71
C GLN A 3 -19.42 -19.46 56.74
N ASN A 4 -19.31 -20.75 57.09
CA ASN A 4 -18.74 -21.78 56.20
C ASN A 4 -19.65 -22.06 55.00
N ILE A 5 -20.97 -22.04 55.21
CA ILE A 5 -21.95 -22.20 54.12
C ILE A 5 -21.89 -21.02 53.16
N ILE A 6 -21.82 -19.78 53.67
CA ILE A 6 -21.68 -18.58 52.83
C ILE A 6 -20.37 -18.62 52.03
N MET A 7 -19.25 -19.04 52.65
CA MET A 7 -17.96 -19.16 51.98
C MET A 7 -17.97 -20.23 50.87
N ILE A 8 -18.63 -21.37 51.10
CA ILE A 8 -18.81 -22.42 50.09
C ILE A 8 -19.65 -21.90 48.91
N ILE A 9 -20.74 -21.17 49.18
CA ILE A 9 -21.57 -20.56 48.13
C ILE A 9 -20.76 -19.58 47.29
N ILE A 10 -19.92 -18.74 47.90
CA ILE A 10 -19.03 -17.81 47.19
C ILE A 10 -18.02 -18.57 46.32
N LEU A 11 -17.38 -19.62 46.85
CA LEU A 11 -16.43 -20.45 46.10
C LEU A 11 -17.07 -21.15 44.90
N VAL A 12 -18.26 -21.71 45.09
CA VAL A 12 -19.03 -22.35 44.01
C VAL A 12 -19.44 -21.32 42.96
N ALA A 13 -19.90 -20.13 43.38
CA ALA A 13 -20.22 -19.04 42.46
C ALA A 13 -18.97 -18.60 41.66
N LEU A 14 -17.82 -18.38 42.32
CA LEU A 14 -16.57 -18.04 41.66
C LEU A 14 -16.09 -19.13 40.69
N PHE A 15 -16.28 -20.40 41.04
CA PHE A 15 -15.96 -21.52 40.16
C PHE A 15 -16.84 -21.52 38.89
N PHE A 16 -18.16 -21.32 39.04
CA PHE A 16 -19.06 -21.20 37.89
C PHE A 16 -18.79 -19.94 37.06
N PHE A 17 -18.50 -18.80 37.69
CA PHE A 17 -18.06 -17.59 36.97
C PHE A 17 -16.74 -17.83 36.23
N GLY A 18 -15.79 -18.55 36.83
CA GLY A 18 -14.56 -18.96 36.17
C GLY A 18 -14.82 -19.83 34.94
N LEU A 19 -15.73 -20.80 35.02
CA LEU A 19 -16.12 -21.64 33.88
C LEU A 19 -16.76 -20.83 32.74
N LEU A 20 -17.60 -19.84 33.08
CA LEU A 20 -18.24 -18.96 32.09
C LEU A 20 -17.21 -18.10 31.35
N ILE A 21 -16.16 -17.63 32.03
CA ILE A 21 -15.06 -16.87 31.40
C ILE A 21 -14.25 -17.74 30.43
N TYR A 22 -14.31 -19.07 30.53
CA TYR A 22 -13.63 -20.00 29.63
C TYR A 22 -14.57 -20.67 28.61
N ASP A 23 -15.79 -20.16 28.42
CA ASP A 23 -16.66 -20.69 27.36
C ASP A 23 -16.19 -20.21 25.98
N PHE A 24 -15.89 -21.14 25.08
CA PHE A 24 -15.44 -20.86 23.71
C PHE A 24 -16.55 -21.23 22.73
N SER A 25 -17.75 -20.70 22.97
CA SER A 25 -18.95 -20.95 22.15
C SER A 25 -19.41 -19.69 21.40
N ASP A 26 -18.74 -18.56 21.58
CA ASP A 26 -19.10 -17.30 20.95
C ASP A 26 -18.77 -17.28 19.45
N ASN A 27 -19.54 -16.49 18.71
CA ASN A 27 -19.20 -16.15 17.33
C ASN A 27 -18.14 -15.04 17.32
N LEU A 28 -17.10 -15.24 16.52
CA LEU A 28 -16.12 -14.21 16.18
C LEU A 28 -16.82 -13.09 15.36
N ASP A 29 -16.27 -11.88 15.40
CA ASP A 29 -16.86 -10.75 14.69
C ASP A 29 -16.92 -11.01 13.17
N ASN A 30 -18.02 -10.63 12.52
CA ASN A 30 -18.18 -10.72 11.08
C ASN A 30 -17.19 -9.83 10.31
N SER A 31 -16.63 -8.80 10.95
CA SER A 31 -15.53 -8.01 10.39
C SER A 31 -14.23 -8.81 10.25
N VAL A 32 -14.07 -9.87 11.05
CA VAL A 32 -12.90 -10.77 11.01
C VAL A 32 -13.19 -12.03 10.20
N ILE A 33 -14.40 -12.57 10.30
CA ILE A 33 -14.85 -13.76 9.58
C ILE A 33 -15.04 -13.42 8.08
N ASN A 34 -14.86 -14.40 7.19
CA ASN A 34 -15.06 -14.29 5.73
C ASN A 34 -14.13 -13.29 5.03
N HIS A 35 -13.00 -12.97 5.66
CA HIS A 35 -11.95 -12.14 5.09
C HIS A 35 -10.62 -12.90 5.10
N GLU A 36 -9.84 -12.71 4.04
CA GLU A 36 -8.42 -13.05 4.04
C GLU A 36 -7.66 -11.88 4.67
N TRP A 37 -6.83 -12.19 5.66
CA TRP A 37 -5.97 -11.22 6.34
C TRP A 37 -4.52 -11.46 5.95
N TYR A 38 -3.86 -10.44 5.41
CA TYR A 38 -2.55 -10.54 4.78
C TYR A 38 -1.44 -9.97 5.68
N ALA A 39 -0.28 -10.60 5.72
CA ALA A 39 0.91 -10.06 6.40
C ALA A 39 2.18 -10.43 5.63
N LEU A 40 3.25 -9.66 5.83
CA LEU A 40 4.57 -10.02 5.30
C LEU A 40 5.41 -10.64 6.42
N ASP A 41 5.82 -11.89 6.24
CA ASP A 41 6.70 -12.61 7.15
C ASP A 41 7.95 -13.07 6.40
N ASN A 42 9.13 -12.59 6.80
CA ASN A 42 10.40 -12.96 6.17
C ASN A 42 10.37 -12.85 4.64
N GLU A 43 9.87 -11.73 4.11
CA GLU A 43 9.71 -11.45 2.66
C GLU A 43 8.69 -12.33 1.93
N GLN A 44 7.92 -13.15 2.65
CA GLN A 44 6.84 -13.97 2.08
C GLN A 44 5.48 -13.47 2.52
N MET A 45 4.53 -13.40 1.59
CA MET A 45 3.17 -12.98 1.90
C MET A 45 2.43 -14.14 2.56
N THR A 46 1.87 -13.92 3.74
CA THR A 46 1.07 -14.91 4.47
C THR A 46 -0.38 -14.49 4.55
N VAL A 47 -1.29 -15.46 4.54
CA VAL A 47 -2.74 -15.26 4.59
C VAL A 47 -3.34 -16.03 5.74
N LEU A 48 -4.01 -15.33 6.63
CA LEU A 48 -4.77 -15.85 7.76
C LEU A 48 -6.26 -15.68 7.49
N SER A 49 -7.05 -16.74 7.64
CA SER A 49 -8.49 -16.67 7.43
C SER A 49 -9.29 -17.46 8.45
N PHE A 50 -10.50 -16.95 8.72
CA PHE A 50 -11.51 -17.55 9.59
C PHE A 50 -12.82 -17.63 8.82
N GLU A 51 -13.24 -18.81 8.41
CA GLU A 51 -14.45 -19.02 7.60
C GLU A 51 -15.21 -20.25 8.11
N ASP A 52 -16.50 -20.12 8.41
CA ASP A 52 -17.35 -21.24 8.87
C ASP A 52 -16.75 -22.07 10.03
N ASN A 53 -16.17 -21.39 11.03
CA ASN A 53 -15.41 -21.99 12.15
C ASN A 53 -14.13 -22.74 11.74
N LYS A 54 -13.72 -22.64 10.48
CA LYS A 54 -12.45 -23.14 9.98
C LYS A 54 -11.38 -22.06 10.06
N PHE A 55 -10.16 -22.52 10.26
CA PHE A 55 -8.97 -21.70 10.30
C PHE A 55 -8.02 -22.15 9.20
N ALA A 56 -7.44 -21.18 8.49
CA ALA A 56 -6.34 -21.42 7.59
C ALA A 56 -5.25 -20.37 7.80
N TYR A 57 -3.99 -20.81 7.71
CA TYR A 57 -2.84 -19.93 7.69
C TYR A 57 -1.77 -20.49 6.75
N TYR A 58 -1.46 -19.76 5.68
CA TYR A 58 -0.65 -20.25 4.56
C TYR A 58 0.14 -19.14 3.86
N LEU A 59 1.12 -19.53 3.05
CA LEU A 59 1.84 -18.67 2.11
C LEU A 59 0.96 -18.38 0.90
N LYS A 60 0.80 -17.10 0.52
CA LYS A 60 -0.06 -16.67 -0.58
C LYS A 60 0.41 -17.25 -1.92
N GLU A 61 1.72 -17.34 -2.12
CA GLU A 61 2.34 -17.65 -3.41
C GLU A 61 2.08 -19.09 -3.87
N ASN A 62 2.02 -20.04 -2.93
CA ASN A 62 1.89 -21.46 -3.23
C ASN A 62 0.80 -22.19 -2.41
N ASN A 63 0.07 -21.47 -1.55
CA ASN A 63 -0.91 -22.01 -0.60
C ASN A 63 -0.35 -23.07 0.37
N GLU A 64 0.96 -23.09 0.56
CA GLU A 64 1.61 -23.96 1.54
C GLU A 64 1.25 -23.48 2.95
N LYS A 65 0.73 -24.38 3.78
CA LYS A 65 0.36 -24.03 5.16
C LYS A 65 1.60 -23.68 5.97
N ILE A 66 1.48 -22.68 6.84
CA ILE A 66 2.54 -22.35 7.79
C ILE A 66 2.77 -23.55 8.71
N THR A 67 4.02 -24.03 8.78
CA THR A 67 4.42 -25.29 9.43
C THR A 67 3.84 -25.46 10.83
N ASP A 68 3.90 -24.40 11.65
CA ASP A 68 3.42 -24.43 13.04
C ASP A 68 1.90 -24.56 13.15
N TYR A 69 1.16 -24.27 12.07
CA TYR A 69 -0.30 -24.19 12.04
C TYR A 69 -0.93 -25.17 11.03
N GLN A 70 -0.13 -26.00 10.35
CA GLN A 70 -0.59 -26.87 9.27
C GLN A 70 -1.71 -27.84 9.66
N ASN A 71 -1.71 -28.27 10.93
CA ASN A 71 -2.68 -29.21 11.50
C ASN A 71 -3.87 -28.51 12.18
N CYS A 72 -3.91 -27.18 12.19
CA CYS A 72 -5.04 -26.40 12.70
C CYS A 72 -6.05 -26.23 11.56
N SER A 73 -7.25 -26.80 11.70
CA SER A 73 -8.33 -26.66 10.72
C SER A 73 -9.53 -25.89 11.24
N ASP A 74 -9.70 -25.82 12.56
CA ASP A 74 -10.87 -25.24 13.20
C ASP A 74 -10.43 -24.26 14.29
N PHE A 75 -11.33 -23.37 14.66
CA PHE A 75 -11.18 -22.53 15.83
C PHE A 75 -12.45 -22.49 16.68
N LYS A 76 -12.32 -21.89 17.86
CA LYS A 76 -13.42 -21.43 18.70
C LYS A 76 -13.09 -20.07 19.26
N TYR A 77 -14.07 -19.25 19.55
CA TYR A 77 -13.87 -17.89 20.05
C TYR A 77 -14.50 -17.68 21.42
N ASN A 78 -13.87 -16.84 22.24
CA ASN A 78 -14.38 -16.37 23.51
C ASN A 78 -14.29 -14.84 23.51
N ARG A 79 -15.46 -14.20 23.57
CA ARG A 79 -15.59 -12.74 23.53
C ARG A 79 -15.12 -12.08 24.82
N SER A 80 -15.31 -12.72 25.97
CA SER A 80 -15.00 -12.16 27.30
C SER A 80 -13.51 -11.88 27.49
N ILE A 81 -12.64 -12.71 26.90
CA ILE A 81 -11.18 -12.54 26.93
C ILE A 81 -10.57 -12.21 25.56
N ASN A 82 -11.41 -12.04 24.54
CA ASN A 82 -11.05 -11.78 23.15
C ASN A 82 -10.00 -12.77 22.59
N VAL A 83 -10.24 -14.07 22.78
CA VAL A 83 -9.30 -15.13 22.38
C VAL A 83 -9.92 -16.06 21.35
N ILE A 84 -9.16 -16.27 20.27
CA ILE A 84 -9.39 -17.34 19.30
C ILE A 84 -8.54 -18.54 19.72
N LYS A 85 -9.19 -19.66 20.03
CA LYS A 85 -8.54 -20.92 20.36
C LYS A 85 -8.58 -21.85 19.16
N LEU A 86 -7.42 -22.14 18.59
CA LEU A 86 -7.24 -23.10 17.50
C LEU A 86 -7.38 -24.53 18.02
N LYS A 87 -8.08 -25.39 17.27
CA LYS A 87 -8.23 -26.81 17.61
C LYS A 87 -7.10 -27.64 16.99
N CYS A 88 -5.92 -27.52 17.57
CA CYS A 88 -4.74 -28.30 17.20
C CYS A 88 -3.80 -28.45 18.39
N ASP A 89 -2.97 -29.50 18.35
CA ASP A 89 -1.97 -29.78 19.37
C ASP A 89 -0.67 -29.04 19.06
N VAL A 90 -0.75 -27.71 19.16
CA VAL A 90 0.39 -26.81 18.98
C VAL A 90 0.57 -26.02 20.27
N LYS A 91 1.83 -25.72 20.62
CA LYS A 91 2.17 -24.97 21.84
C LYS A 91 1.45 -23.61 21.89
N VAL A 92 1.20 -23.02 20.73
CA VAL A 92 0.62 -21.69 20.54
C VAL A 92 -0.72 -21.83 19.82
N ASN A 93 -1.72 -22.34 20.54
CA ASN A 93 -3.06 -22.52 19.98
C ASN A 93 -4.05 -21.41 20.39
N LYS A 94 -3.55 -20.31 20.97
CA LYS A 94 -4.37 -19.15 21.36
C LYS A 94 -3.84 -17.91 20.65
N LEU A 95 -4.72 -17.26 19.92
CA LEU A 95 -4.50 -15.96 19.29
C LEU A 95 -5.34 -14.95 20.06
N TYR A 96 -4.69 -13.98 20.69
CA TYR A 96 -5.40 -12.92 21.41
C TYR A 96 -5.65 -11.78 20.43
N VAL A 97 -6.90 -11.39 20.28
CA VAL A 97 -7.26 -10.27 19.41
C VAL A 97 -7.03 -8.99 20.21
N SER A 98 -6.04 -8.20 19.79
CA SER A 98 -5.72 -6.91 20.42
C SER A 98 -6.63 -5.80 19.88
N GLU A 99 -6.75 -5.71 18.55
CA GLU A 99 -7.53 -4.68 17.86
C GLU A 99 -8.09 -5.25 16.55
N ILE A 100 -9.29 -4.78 16.18
CA ILE A 100 -9.91 -5.01 14.88
C ILE A 100 -10.42 -3.68 14.36
N ASN A 101 -10.01 -3.32 13.15
CA ASN A 101 -10.62 -2.24 12.39
C ASN A 101 -10.80 -2.69 10.91
N GLU A 102 -11.28 -1.79 10.04
CA GLU A 102 -11.57 -2.13 8.64
C GLU A 102 -10.33 -2.53 7.84
N ASP A 103 -9.14 -2.03 8.24
CA ASP A 103 -7.88 -2.21 7.50
C ASP A 103 -6.95 -3.23 8.17
N GLU A 104 -7.01 -3.36 9.49
CA GLU A 104 -6.01 -4.05 10.32
C GLU A 104 -6.67 -5.01 11.34
N LEU A 105 -6.12 -6.22 11.42
CA LEU A 105 -6.35 -7.20 12.47
C LEU A 105 -5.04 -7.36 13.27
N ILE A 106 -5.05 -6.94 14.53
CA ILE A 106 -3.88 -7.05 15.40
C ILE A 106 -4.06 -8.23 16.33
N LEU A 107 -3.19 -9.22 16.20
CA LEU A 107 -3.17 -10.42 17.02
C LEU A 107 -1.91 -10.45 17.89
N THR A 108 -2.05 -10.83 19.15
CA THR A 108 -0.91 -11.25 19.96
C THR A 108 -0.73 -12.77 19.87
N ILE A 109 0.40 -13.18 19.29
CA ILE A 109 0.82 -14.57 19.09
C ILE A 109 2.16 -14.75 19.82
N GLU A 110 2.24 -15.70 20.77
CA GLU A 110 3.42 -15.88 21.65
C GLU A 110 3.84 -14.61 22.43
N GLY A 111 2.90 -13.74 22.76
CA GLY A 111 3.20 -12.49 23.45
C GLY A 111 3.85 -11.42 22.55
N LYS A 112 3.91 -11.65 21.24
CA LYS A 112 4.30 -10.65 20.24
C LYS A 112 3.10 -10.20 19.45
N GLU A 113 2.98 -8.90 19.23
CA GLU A 113 1.96 -8.35 18.35
C GLU A 113 2.34 -8.62 16.89
N LYS A 114 1.32 -9.01 16.13
CA LYS A 114 1.40 -9.24 14.70
C LYS A 114 0.20 -8.56 14.05
N ILE A 115 0.49 -7.75 13.06
CA ILE A 115 -0.51 -6.99 12.31
C ILE A 115 -0.77 -7.73 11.01
N PHE A 116 -2.03 -8.00 10.74
CA PHE A 116 -2.52 -8.44 9.44
C PHE A 116 -3.40 -7.36 8.84
N TYR A 117 -3.43 -7.28 7.53
CA TYR A 117 -4.11 -6.24 6.77
C TYR A 117 -5.22 -6.84 5.91
N ALA A 118 -6.27 -6.08 5.65
CA ALA A 118 -7.41 -6.54 4.85
C ALA A 118 -7.09 -6.72 3.35
N SER A 119 -5.92 -6.26 2.88
CA SER A 119 -5.49 -6.43 1.49
C SER A 119 -3.97 -6.45 1.32
N GLU A 120 -3.49 -7.02 0.21
CA GLU A 120 -2.08 -6.98 -0.19
C GLU A 120 -1.57 -5.54 -0.39
N GLN A 121 -2.44 -4.64 -0.86
CA GLN A 121 -2.09 -3.22 -1.04
C GLN A 121 -1.75 -2.54 0.30
N LEU A 122 -2.51 -2.85 1.35
CA LEU A 122 -2.24 -2.32 2.69
C LEU A 122 -0.95 -2.89 3.29
N VAL A 123 -0.61 -4.16 2.98
CA VAL A 123 0.70 -4.72 3.35
C VAL A 123 1.82 -3.95 2.66
N ALA A 124 1.69 -3.70 1.36
CA ALA A 124 2.69 -2.96 0.59
C ALA A 124 2.84 -1.51 1.10
N GLU A 125 1.74 -0.83 1.46
CA GLU A 125 1.78 0.48 2.11
C GLU A 125 2.52 0.42 3.44
N ALA A 126 2.19 -0.54 4.31
CA ALA A 126 2.77 -0.63 5.63
C ALA A 126 4.28 -0.88 5.59
N GLU A 127 4.72 -1.80 4.72
CA GLU A 127 6.15 -2.07 4.53
C GLU A 127 6.86 -0.87 3.90
N PHE A 128 6.29 -0.23 2.87
CA PHE A 128 6.86 0.98 2.31
C PHE A 128 7.04 2.07 3.36
N ARG A 129 6.01 2.32 4.19
CA ARG A 129 6.08 3.31 5.26
C ARG A 129 7.14 2.98 6.29
N LYS A 130 7.26 1.70 6.68
CA LYS A 130 8.25 1.23 7.64
C LYS A 130 9.68 1.37 7.10
N GLU A 131 9.92 0.95 5.85
CA GLU A 131 11.23 1.07 5.18
C GLU A 131 11.67 2.54 5.04
N ASN A 132 10.72 3.45 4.83
CA ASN A 132 10.99 4.87 4.64
C ASN A 132 10.77 5.72 5.91
N ASN A 133 10.48 5.08 7.05
CA ASN A 133 10.22 5.73 8.35
C ASN A 133 9.14 6.85 8.26
N LEU A 134 8.03 6.56 7.60
CA LEU A 134 6.91 7.49 7.36
C LEU A 134 5.74 7.26 8.32
N THR A 135 5.20 8.37 8.84
CA THR A 135 3.91 8.37 9.52
C THR A 135 2.76 8.10 8.55
N LYS A 136 1.58 7.68 9.07
CA LYS A 136 0.33 7.55 8.27
C LYS A 136 0.03 8.84 7.50
N LYS A 137 0.26 9.98 8.14
CA LYS A 137 0.01 11.31 7.55
C LYS A 137 0.98 11.64 6.41
N GLU A 138 2.29 11.46 6.60
CA GLU A 138 3.28 11.74 5.56
C GLU A 138 3.07 10.87 4.33
N PHE A 139 2.69 9.61 4.52
CA PHE A 139 2.32 8.73 3.41
C PHE A 139 1.06 9.20 2.70
N ALA A 140 0.00 9.57 3.43
CA ALA A 140 -1.21 10.12 2.84
C ALA A 140 -0.93 11.40 2.04
N ASP A 141 -0.07 12.29 2.56
CA ASP A 141 0.37 13.50 1.87
C ASP A 141 1.16 13.19 0.60
N LEU A 142 2.00 12.14 0.60
CA LEU A 142 2.70 11.65 -0.60
C LEU A 142 1.72 11.10 -1.65
N MET A 143 0.76 10.29 -1.22
CA MET A 143 -0.22 9.62 -2.10
C MET A 143 -1.30 10.57 -2.63
N ASN A 144 -1.42 11.78 -2.08
CA ASN A 144 -2.33 12.81 -2.57
C ASN A 144 -1.81 13.44 -3.88
N ILE A 145 -1.90 12.66 -4.96
CA ILE A 145 -1.49 13.08 -6.30
C ILE A 145 -2.46 14.15 -6.82
N ASP A 146 -1.95 15.37 -6.99
CA ASP A 146 -2.67 16.47 -7.63
C ASP A 146 -1.85 17.04 -8.79
N LEU A 147 -2.31 16.79 -10.03
CA LEU A 147 -1.66 17.35 -11.22
C LEU A 147 -1.92 18.85 -11.41
N SER A 148 -2.88 19.44 -10.68
CA SER A 148 -3.22 20.85 -10.78
C SER A 148 -2.11 21.78 -10.28
N ILE A 149 -1.17 21.25 -9.50
CA ILE A 149 0.03 21.98 -9.06
C ILE A 149 0.96 22.30 -10.24
N PHE A 150 0.83 21.58 -11.36
CA PHE A 150 1.65 21.78 -12.55
C PHE A 150 0.94 22.65 -13.59
N THR A 151 1.73 23.30 -14.45
CA THR A 151 1.19 23.95 -15.65
C THR A 151 0.80 22.89 -16.67
N MET A 152 -0.48 22.58 -16.75
CA MET A 152 -1.03 21.60 -17.68
C MET A 152 -0.96 22.09 -19.13
N SER A 153 -0.66 21.17 -20.05
CA SER A 153 -0.61 21.41 -21.49
C SER A 153 -1.31 20.28 -22.26
N ASN A 154 -1.37 20.44 -23.58
CA ASN A 154 -1.98 19.48 -24.51
C ASN A 154 -1.09 19.27 -25.73
N VAL A 155 -1.43 18.27 -26.55
CA VAL A 155 -0.63 17.89 -27.72
C VAL A 155 -0.54 19.03 -28.77
N SER A 156 -1.61 19.81 -28.92
CA SER A 156 -1.63 20.96 -29.83
C SER A 156 -0.59 22.02 -29.45
N GLU A 157 -0.46 22.31 -28.15
CA GLU A 157 0.54 23.22 -27.61
C GLU A 157 1.96 22.72 -27.80
N ILE A 158 2.25 21.44 -27.55
CA ILE A 158 3.56 20.84 -27.86
C ILE A 158 3.90 20.99 -29.34
N THR A 159 2.93 20.74 -30.21
CA THR A 159 3.13 20.84 -31.67
C THR A 159 3.47 22.27 -32.10
N LYS A 160 2.89 23.27 -31.43
CA LYS A 160 3.25 24.68 -31.62
C LYS A 160 4.63 24.98 -31.06
N LEU A 161 4.94 24.51 -29.85
CA LEU A 161 6.24 24.68 -29.20
C LEU A 161 7.38 24.12 -30.04
N TYR A 162 7.21 22.94 -30.65
CA TYR A 162 8.21 22.35 -31.55
C TYR A 162 8.65 23.31 -32.66
N LYS A 163 7.75 24.18 -33.16
CA LYS A 163 8.07 25.16 -34.21
C LYS A 163 8.61 26.48 -33.67
N ASN A 164 8.44 26.77 -32.39
CA ASN A 164 8.86 28.01 -31.75
C ASN A 164 10.37 28.04 -31.50
N LYS A 165 10.97 29.22 -31.36
CA LYS A 165 12.40 29.35 -31.03
C LYS A 165 12.71 29.06 -29.55
N GLU A 166 11.76 29.37 -28.67
CA GLU A 166 11.87 29.10 -27.24
C GLU A 166 11.77 27.60 -26.97
N THR A 167 12.56 27.11 -26.02
CA THR A 167 12.56 25.70 -25.60
C THR A 167 11.97 25.57 -24.21
N LYS A 168 11.01 24.66 -24.04
CA LYS A 168 10.38 24.33 -22.76
C LYS A 168 10.62 22.87 -22.38
N LEU A 169 10.50 22.58 -21.08
CA LEU A 169 10.49 21.21 -20.59
C LEU A 169 9.07 20.67 -20.64
N ILE A 170 8.92 19.44 -21.12
CA ILE A 170 7.66 18.71 -21.20
C ILE A 170 7.80 17.40 -20.43
N ALA A 171 6.87 17.11 -19.53
CA ALA A 171 6.73 15.80 -18.88
C ALA A 171 5.42 15.13 -19.29
N PHE A 172 5.47 13.81 -19.53
CA PHE A 172 4.28 12.97 -19.67
C PHE A 172 4.05 12.23 -18.35
N VAL A 173 2.89 12.40 -17.74
CA VAL A 173 2.58 11.88 -16.40
C VAL A 173 1.25 11.13 -16.36
N SER A 174 1.05 10.36 -15.30
CA SER A 174 -0.18 9.60 -15.02
C SER A 174 -0.91 10.17 -13.82
N GLU A 175 -2.24 10.04 -13.79
CA GLU A 175 -3.03 10.25 -12.56
C GLU A 175 -3.26 8.95 -11.76
N ASN A 176 -2.61 7.85 -12.16
CA ASN A 176 -2.72 6.57 -11.47
C ASN A 176 -2.14 6.63 -10.05
N ASN A 177 -2.93 6.13 -9.09
CA ASN A 177 -2.59 6.21 -7.66
C ASN A 177 -1.72 5.02 -7.22
N THR A 178 -0.44 5.04 -7.61
CA THR A 178 0.56 4.05 -7.19
C THR A 178 1.69 4.74 -6.43
N ILE A 179 2.32 4.03 -5.47
CA ILE A 179 3.44 4.56 -4.67
C ILE A 179 4.55 5.09 -5.58
N GLN A 180 4.89 4.33 -6.61
CA GLN A 180 5.95 4.69 -7.55
C GLN A 180 5.60 5.96 -8.36
N ASN A 181 4.36 6.10 -8.83
CA ASN A 181 3.93 7.31 -9.53
C ASN A 181 3.91 8.53 -8.59
N ALA A 182 3.46 8.35 -7.34
CA ALA A 182 3.46 9.40 -6.32
C ALA A 182 4.88 9.91 -6.02
N LEU A 183 5.86 9.00 -5.85
CA LEU A 183 7.27 9.35 -5.67
C LEU A 183 7.82 10.14 -6.86
N ASN A 184 7.59 9.64 -8.08
CA ASN A 184 8.08 10.30 -9.30
C ASN A 184 7.46 11.68 -9.50
N LEU A 185 6.16 11.84 -9.24
CA LEU A 185 5.46 13.12 -9.30
C LEU A 185 5.96 14.08 -8.22
N LYS A 186 6.24 13.60 -7.01
CA LYS A 186 6.80 14.45 -5.95
C LYS A 186 8.22 14.92 -6.30
N ALA A 187 9.04 14.07 -6.89
CA ALA A 187 10.34 14.47 -7.42
C ALA A 187 10.21 15.43 -8.62
N LEU A 188 9.19 15.28 -9.46
CA LEU A 188 8.90 16.22 -10.54
C LEU A 188 8.51 17.61 -10.01
N ASP A 189 7.68 17.68 -8.96
CA ASP A 189 7.30 18.92 -8.26
C ASP A 189 8.55 19.61 -7.69
N ASN A 190 9.36 18.85 -6.95
CA ASN A 190 10.67 19.29 -6.45
C ASN A 190 11.58 19.83 -7.57
N PHE A 191 11.69 19.11 -8.69
CA PHE A 191 12.44 19.53 -9.86
C PHE A 191 11.89 20.83 -10.46
N ALA A 192 10.58 20.92 -10.66
CA ALA A 192 9.91 22.08 -11.26
C ALA A 192 10.11 23.35 -10.44
N ASN A 193 9.99 23.24 -9.11
CA ASN A 193 10.16 24.36 -8.17
C ASN A 193 11.60 24.90 -8.11
N ASN A 194 12.58 24.09 -8.53
CA ASN A 194 14.00 24.46 -8.51
C ASN A 194 14.60 24.71 -9.91
N SER A 195 13.85 24.49 -10.98
CA SER A 195 14.34 24.68 -12.35
C SER A 195 14.13 26.12 -12.82
N THR A 196 15.08 26.65 -13.60
CA THR A 196 14.91 27.96 -14.25
C THR A 196 14.09 27.87 -15.54
N LYS A 197 13.88 26.65 -16.08
CA LYS A 197 13.11 26.41 -17.31
C LYS A 197 11.66 26.08 -16.98
N PRO A 198 10.68 26.68 -17.69
CA PRO A 198 9.27 26.34 -17.51
C PRO A 198 9.02 24.85 -17.85
N LEU A 199 8.41 24.14 -16.90
CA LEU A 199 7.91 22.79 -17.07
C LEU A 199 6.42 22.84 -17.42
N LEU A 200 6.05 22.14 -18.49
CA LEU A 200 4.66 21.83 -18.83
C LEU A 200 4.43 20.32 -18.65
N VAL A 201 3.25 19.98 -18.16
CA VAL A 201 2.87 18.60 -17.88
C VAL A 201 1.70 18.19 -18.76
N ILE A 202 1.77 16.97 -19.30
CA ILE A 202 0.66 16.34 -20.02
C ILE A 202 0.30 15.04 -19.33
N ASN A 203 -0.98 14.91 -18.96
CA ASN A 203 -1.52 13.61 -18.59
C ASN A 203 -1.64 12.75 -19.85
N TYR A 204 -0.80 11.72 -19.97
CA TYR A 204 -0.76 10.89 -21.17
C TYR A 204 -2.03 10.06 -21.38
N GLN A 205 -2.79 9.77 -20.32
CA GLN A 205 -4.04 9.01 -20.38
C GLN A 205 -5.15 9.79 -21.10
N LYS A 206 -5.00 11.11 -21.18
CA LYS A 206 -5.93 12.03 -21.87
C LYS A 206 -5.54 12.30 -23.33
N ILE A 207 -4.45 11.69 -23.83
CA ILE A 207 -4.00 11.86 -25.21
C ILE A 207 -4.73 10.90 -26.14
N GLU A 208 -5.30 11.41 -27.23
CA GLU A 208 -5.89 10.55 -28.24
C GLU A 208 -4.84 9.81 -29.08
N LYS A 209 -5.18 8.64 -29.63
CA LYS A 209 -4.27 7.87 -30.49
C LYS A 209 -3.81 8.65 -31.72
N SER A 210 -4.68 9.49 -32.29
CA SER A 210 -4.41 10.40 -33.41
C SER A 210 -3.36 11.45 -33.04
N GLU A 211 -3.48 12.03 -31.85
CA GLU A 211 -2.58 13.02 -31.28
C GLU A 211 -1.20 12.43 -30.97
N LEU A 212 -1.15 11.27 -30.31
CA LEU A 212 0.10 10.56 -30.03
C LEU A 212 0.85 10.23 -31.32
N SER A 213 0.12 9.78 -32.35
CA SER A 213 0.70 9.50 -33.67
C SER A 213 1.34 10.74 -34.31
N ASN A 214 0.84 11.95 -33.99
CA ASN A 214 1.47 13.18 -34.44
C ASN A 214 2.73 13.52 -33.62
N LEU A 215 2.72 13.33 -32.30
CA LEU A 215 3.90 13.53 -31.46
C LEU A 215 5.06 12.60 -31.83
N VAL A 216 4.76 11.32 -32.12
CA VAL A 216 5.76 10.31 -32.53
C VAL A 216 6.47 10.70 -33.83
N LYS A 217 5.85 11.51 -34.71
CA LYS A 217 6.52 12.04 -35.91
C LYS A 217 7.63 13.03 -35.56
N TYR A 218 7.49 13.75 -34.44
CA TYR A 218 8.50 14.70 -33.96
C TYR A 218 9.55 14.04 -33.07
N ASN A 219 9.20 12.95 -32.38
CA ASN A 219 10.13 12.15 -31.59
C ASN A 219 9.75 10.65 -31.66
N ASN A 220 10.50 9.89 -32.45
CA ASN A 220 10.25 8.47 -32.67
C ASN A 220 10.58 7.57 -31.46
N LYS A 221 11.18 8.12 -30.40
CA LYS A 221 11.45 7.43 -29.14
C LYS A 221 10.25 7.47 -28.19
N LEU A 222 9.24 8.29 -28.46
CA LEU A 222 8.00 8.26 -27.68
C LEU A 222 7.29 6.91 -27.86
N PRO A 223 6.58 6.44 -26.82
CA PRO A 223 5.71 5.28 -26.93
C PRO A 223 4.70 5.44 -28.07
N LYS A 224 4.51 4.38 -28.87
CA LYS A 224 3.53 4.38 -29.99
C LYS A 224 2.09 4.19 -29.52
N LYS A 225 1.90 3.81 -28.26
CA LYS A 225 0.61 3.62 -27.59
C LYS A 225 0.69 4.27 -26.22
N VAL A 226 -0.43 4.82 -25.76
CA VAL A 226 -0.56 5.44 -24.43
C VAL A 226 -0.25 4.44 -23.31
N GLU A 227 -0.70 3.19 -23.48
CA GLU A 227 -0.45 2.06 -22.57
C GLU A 227 1.04 1.74 -22.36
N ASN A 228 1.91 2.20 -23.26
CA ASN A 228 3.34 1.94 -23.21
C ASN A 228 4.13 3.07 -22.52
N PHE A 229 3.47 4.12 -22.05
CA PHE A 229 4.09 5.04 -21.10
C PHE A 229 4.23 4.32 -19.77
N LYS A 230 5.39 4.49 -19.13
CA LYS A 230 5.66 3.83 -17.87
C LYS A 230 5.36 4.76 -16.70
N GLU A 231 4.78 4.22 -15.64
CA GLU A 231 4.56 4.93 -14.37
C GLU A 231 5.79 4.89 -13.46
N ASP A 232 6.63 3.87 -13.66
CA ASP A 232 7.90 3.71 -12.94
C ASP A 232 8.90 4.84 -13.21
N LYS A 233 8.66 5.66 -14.24
CA LYS A 233 9.58 6.69 -14.69
C LYS A 233 8.88 7.83 -15.43
N ILE A 234 9.21 9.07 -15.09
CA ILE A 234 8.76 10.26 -15.81
C ILE A 234 9.90 10.79 -16.69
N SER A 235 9.70 10.77 -18.01
CA SER A 235 10.66 11.33 -18.97
C SER A 235 10.40 12.82 -19.19
N LEU A 236 11.43 13.63 -18.97
CA LEU A 236 11.49 15.06 -19.28
C LEU A 236 12.07 15.26 -20.67
N TYR A 237 11.38 16.04 -21.50
CA TYR A 237 11.80 16.35 -22.85
C TYR A 237 12.00 17.85 -23.04
N LEU A 238 13.06 18.23 -23.74
CA LEU A 238 13.23 19.59 -24.24
C LEU A 238 12.53 19.69 -25.59
N VAL A 239 11.53 20.57 -25.68
CA VAL A 239 10.77 20.81 -26.91
C VAL A 239 10.87 22.26 -27.33
N GLY A 240 11.32 22.48 -28.56
CA GLY A 240 11.50 23.80 -29.15
C GLY A 240 12.53 23.79 -30.25
N ASN A 241 12.53 24.81 -31.11
CA ASN A 241 13.47 25.02 -32.20
C ASN A 241 13.65 23.78 -33.10
N LYS A 242 12.53 23.13 -33.46
CA LYS A 242 12.47 21.86 -34.21
C LYS A 242 13.18 20.69 -33.54
N LYS A 243 13.42 20.76 -32.23
CA LYS A 243 13.94 19.67 -31.41
C LYS A 243 12.85 19.16 -30.47
N PHE A 244 12.86 17.85 -30.30
CA PHE A 244 12.07 17.14 -29.31
C PHE A 244 12.95 16.00 -28.79
N GLU A 245 13.74 16.30 -27.77
CA GLU A 245 14.83 15.43 -27.32
C GLU A 245 14.62 15.07 -25.85
N LEU A 246 14.92 13.83 -25.49
CA LEU A 246 14.93 13.40 -24.09
C LEU A 246 16.03 14.19 -23.36
N PHE A 247 15.65 14.87 -22.31
CA PHE A 247 16.55 15.62 -21.45
C PHE A 247 17.00 14.78 -20.26
N LYS A 248 16.04 14.24 -19.50
CA LYS A 248 16.31 13.49 -18.27
C LYS A 248 15.13 12.59 -17.95
N ASP A 249 15.41 11.46 -17.32
CA ASP A 249 14.39 10.63 -16.68
C ASP A 249 14.37 10.89 -15.17
N ILE A 250 13.18 10.99 -14.60
CA ILE A 250 12.92 10.98 -13.16
C ILE A 250 12.43 9.58 -12.80
N GLU A 251 13.21 8.89 -11.98
CA GLU A 251 12.94 7.56 -11.44
C GLU A 251 13.42 7.58 -9.98
N VAL A 252 12.48 7.44 -9.05
CA VAL A 252 12.72 7.51 -7.61
C VAL A 252 12.37 6.17 -6.99
N ASN A 253 13.38 5.41 -6.57
CA ASN A 253 13.14 4.09 -5.97
C ASN A 253 12.93 4.16 -4.45
N ASN A 254 13.35 5.25 -3.81
CA ASN A 254 13.27 5.42 -2.36
C ASN A 254 12.82 6.84 -2.00
N TYR A 255 12.03 6.99 -0.94
CA TYR A 255 11.54 8.29 -0.48
C TYR A 255 12.68 9.27 -0.16
N ASN A 256 13.80 8.76 0.34
CA ASN A 256 14.97 9.60 0.69
C ASN A 256 15.62 10.25 -0.55
N ASP A 257 15.39 9.72 -1.74
CA ASP A 257 15.98 10.22 -2.98
C ASP A 257 15.18 11.37 -3.62
N LEU A 258 14.00 11.70 -3.07
CA LEU A 258 13.11 12.74 -3.62
C LEU A 258 13.81 14.10 -3.80
N ASN A 259 14.74 14.44 -2.91
CA ASN A 259 15.45 15.72 -2.94
C ASN A 259 16.67 15.73 -3.88
N SER A 260 17.08 14.57 -4.41
CA SER A 260 18.21 14.49 -5.35
C SER A 260 17.96 15.28 -6.64
N TYR A 261 16.69 15.42 -7.03
CA TYR A 261 16.27 16.15 -8.22
C TYR A 261 16.31 17.68 -8.05
N ASN A 262 16.41 18.20 -6.83
CA ASN A 262 16.58 19.64 -6.58
C ASN A 262 17.93 20.15 -7.12
N GLU A 263 19.01 19.40 -6.86
CA GLU A 263 20.35 19.76 -7.34
C GLU A 263 20.47 19.62 -8.86
N ILE A 264 19.78 18.63 -9.45
CA ILE A 264 19.72 18.48 -10.91
C ILE A 264 19.00 19.68 -11.53
N ALA A 265 17.89 20.13 -10.94
CA ALA A 265 17.09 21.23 -11.45
C ALA A 265 17.84 22.57 -11.49
N LYS A 266 18.68 22.85 -10.47
CA LYS A 266 19.47 24.09 -10.36
C LYS A 266 20.49 24.29 -11.49
N ASN A 267 20.88 23.21 -12.18
CA ASN A 267 21.93 23.22 -13.19
C ASN A 267 21.39 23.44 -14.62
N ILE A 268 20.14 23.89 -14.78
CA ILE A 268 19.41 23.95 -16.05
C ILE A 268 18.65 25.27 -16.20
#